data_AF-A0A1H9XBA7-F1
#
_entry.id   AF-A0A1H9XBA7-F1
#
_cell.length_a   1.000
_cell.length_b   1.000
_cell.length_c   1.000
_cell.angle_alpha   90.00
_cell.angle_beta   90.00
_cell.angle_gamma   90.00
#
_symmetry.space_group_name_H-M   'P 1'
#
loop_
_entity.id
_entity.type
_entity.pdbx_description
1 polymer ?
#
loop_
_entity_poly.entity_id
_entity_poly.type
_entity_poly.pdbx_seq_one_letter_code
_entity_poly.pdbx_strand_id
1 'polypeptide(L)'
;MLLGEPGVGKSSAFRALTATLPRLEDVSSEEAEHSVLWVDGADLIDVSFDAFVGRALAELRVDGSAHQLTLVLDQLDESPMRERLPGRLDLALRGVEPCRVKILVACRTADFQDSMREVLERRFERCVLADLAPLSRADAVSLAGTRVDGEALVDAAVSAGAGILASVPLTLELIVRQFERDGHLAGGTISLFRQGVWQLAEEPDPERPSDVCSVEQRLAIAGRIAARLLLSGRRSIWRGNGLEARPSDLVDGTLAGGAEHTRSVVPDGRAQGVFFRRGNVLEGGQVAQQDAQRQAGLHGVAHVDRDRQRPCGGLDRATEVVRIVGEGEDSLRR
;
A
#
# COMPACT_ATOMS: atom_id res chain seq x y z
N MET A 1 -0.63 8.92 13.35
CA MET A 1 -1.03 7.73 12.58
C MET A 1 -1.29 8.18 11.15
N LEU A 2 -0.64 7.55 10.19
CA LEU A 2 -0.70 7.92 8.78
C LEU A 2 -1.22 6.72 7.99
N LEU A 3 -2.39 6.90 7.40
CA LEU A 3 -3.09 5.91 6.60
C LEU A 3 -2.94 6.24 5.11
N GLY A 4 -3.23 5.25 4.27
CA GLY A 4 -3.30 5.45 2.82
C GLY A 4 -2.95 4.19 2.03
N GLU A 5 -3.14 4.28 0.72
CA GLU A 5 -2.88 3.19 -0.21
C GLU A 5 -1.38 2.81 -0.29
N PRO A 6 -1.06 1.61 -0.78
CA PRO A 6 0.32 1.20 -1.04
C PRO A 6 1.03 2.18 -1.98
N GLY A 7 2.30 2.48 -1.70
CA GLY A 7 3.11 3.35 -2.56
C GLY A 7 2.81 4.85 -2.46
N VAL A 8 1.89 5.29 -1.60
CA VAL A 8 1.57 6.72 -1.39
C VAL A 8 2.65 7.51 -0.65
N GLY A 9 3.67 6.83 -0.09
CA GLY A 9 4.83 7.48 0.53
C GLY A 9 4.80 7.60 2.07
N LYS A 10 3.99 6.78 2.77
CA LYS A 10 3.92 6.77 4.24
C LYS A 10 5.29 6.57 4.91
N SER A 11 6.02 5.54 4.48
CA SER A 11 7.37 5.24 4.97
C SER A 11 8.34 6.39 4.73
N SER A 12 8.29 7.01 3.54
CA SER A 12 9.13 8.17 3.21
C SER A 12 8.81 9.38 4.09
N ALA A 13 7.53 9.66 4.36
CA ALA A 13 7.12 10.73 5.26
C ALA A 13 7.66 10.52 6.68
N PHE A 14 7.58 9.29 7.21
CA PHE A 14 8.14 8.98 8.52
C PHE A 14 9.66 9.06 8.55
N ARG A 15 10.36 8.59 7.50
CA ARG A 15 11.82 8.75 7.39
C ARG A 15 12.22 10.22 7.43
N ALA A 16 11.50 11.09 6.74
CA ALA A 16 11.75 12.54 6.80
C ALA A 16 11.54 13.11 8.20
N LEU A 17 10.45 12.71 8.89
CA LEU A 17 10.16 13.16 10.26
C LEU A 17 11.19 12.68 11.30
N THR A 18 11.87 11.56 11.04
CA THR A 18 12.85 10.98 11.97
C THR A 18 14.29 11.09 11.47
N ALA A 19 14.55 11.80 10.37
CA ALA A 19 15.85 11.82 9.69
C ALA A 19 16.99 12.34 10.57
N THR A 20 16.69 13.23 11.53
CA THR A 20 17.66 13.84 12.43
C THR A 20 17.85 13.05 13.74
N LEU A 21 17.07 12.00 13.97
CA LEU A 21 17.13 11.21 15.19
C LEU A 21 18.09 10.03 15.02
N PRO A 22 19.01 9.79 15.97
CA PRO A 22 19.84 8.60 15.95
C PRO A 22 18.98 7.35 16.18
N ARG A 23 19.31 6.25 15.49
CA ARG A 23 18.62 4.98 15.72
C ARG A 23 19.00 4.41 17.07
N LEU A 24 18.03 3.84 17.79
CA LEU A 24 18.24 3.25 19.11
C LEU A 24 19.34 2.18 19.12
N GLU A 25 19.50 1.43 18.02
CA GLU A 25 20.55 0.41 17.85
C GLU A 25 21.96 0.97 17.72
N ASP A 26 22.10 2.23 17.31
CA ASP A 26 23.39 2.88 17.03
C ASP A 26 23.90 3.72 18.20
N VAL A 27 23.11 3.89 19.27
CA VAL A 27 23.48 4.74 20.41
C VAL A 27 23.73 3.95 21.67
N SER A 28 24.78 4.35 22.39
CA SER A 28 24.92 3.95 23.78
C SER A 28 23.86 4.67 24.63
N SER A 29 23.26 3.96 25.59
CA SER A 29 22.09 4.43 26.37
C SER A 29 22.32 5.72 27.17
N GLU A 30 23.57 6.20 27.25
CA GLU A 30 23.97 7.38 28.00
C GLU A 30 24.13 8.64 27.13
N GLU A 31 24.17 8.53 25.80
CA GLU A 31 24.57 9.64 24.91
C GLU A 31 23.43 10.34 24.17
N ALA A 32 22.30 9.65 23.89
CA ALA A 32 21.17 10.27 23.21
C ALA A 32 20.04 10.64 24.17
N GLU A 33 19.66 11.92 24.15
CA GLU A 33 18.43 12.39 24.80
C GLU A 33 17.16 11.92 24.06
N HIS A 34 17.26 11.71 22.75
CA HIS A 34 16.14 11.27 21.91
C HIS A 34 16.63 10.31 20.82
N SER A 35 16.03 9.13 20.73
CA SER A 35 16.31 8.13 19.68
C SER A 35 15.06 7.72 18.90
N VAL A 36 15.27 7.01 17.78
CA VAL A 36 14.22 6.36 17.02
C VAL A 36 14.38 4.83 17.02
N LEU A 37 13.30 4.11 17.33
CA LEU A 37 13.19 2.68 17.07
C LEU A 37 12.23 2.49 15.90
N TRP A 38 12.76 2.00 14.77
CA TRP A 38 11.97 1.68 13.59
C TRP A 38 11.69 0.19 13.53
N VAL A 39 10.43 -0.19 13.39
CA VAL A 39 10.00 -1.58 13.30
C VAL A 39 9.09 -1.76 12.09
N ASP A 40 9.44 -2.70 11.23
CA ASP A 40 8.58 -3.16 10.15
C ASP A 40 7.49 -4.07 10.71
N GLY A 41 6.25 -3.88 10.28
CA GLY A 41 5.12 -4.71 10.65
C GLY A 41 5.37 -6.17 10.32
N ALA A 42 5.95 -6.49 9.16
CA ALA A 42 6.25 -7.86 8.75
C ALA A 42 7.17 -8.58 9.75
N ASP A 43 8.11 -7.85 10.35
CA ASP A 43 9.04 -8.37 11.36
C ASP A 43 8.43 -8.44 12.76
N LEU A 44 7.24 -7.87 12.97
CA LEU A 44 6.60 -7.77 14.28
C LEU A 44 5.79 -9.03 14.62
N ILE A 45 6.49 -9.99 15.21
CA ILE A 45 6.00 -11.23 15.84
C ILE A 45 6.21 -11.17 17.35
N ASP A 46 5.64 -12.10 18.13
CA ASP A 46 5.70 -11.98 19.61
C ASP A 46 7.12 -11.83 20.14
N VAL A 47 8.04 -12.64 19.61
CA VAL A 47 9.44 -12.69 20.04
C VAL A 47 10.14 -11.37 19.74
N SER A 48 9.96 -10.81 18.54
CA SER A 48 10.58 -9.54 18.15
C SER A 48 9.90 -8.35 18.83
N PHE A 49 8.59 -8.40 19.07
CA PHE A 49 7.89 -7.40 19.87
C PHE A 49 8.51 -7.30 21.26
N ASP A 50 8.65 -8.41 21.97
CA ASP A 50 9.21 -8.40 23.33
C ASP A 50 10.69 -7.98 23.32
N ALA A 51 11.48 -8.49 22.37
CA ALA A 51 12.91 -8.22 22.26
C ALA A 51 13.24 -6.76 21.94
N PHE A 52 12.45 -6.11 21.09
CA PHE A 52 12.72 -4.75 20.60
C PHE A 52 11.79 -3.72 21.23
N VAL A 53 10.48 -3.80 20.96
CA VAL A 53 9.50 -2.80 21.39
C VAL A 53 9.28 -2.85 22.90
N GLY A 54 9.04 -4.04 23.44
CA GLY A 54 8.80 -4.26 24.87
C GLY A 54 10.00 -3.82 25.71
N ARG A 55 11.21 -4.20 25.29
CA ARG A 55 12.46 -3.79 25.93
C ARG A 55 12.64 -2.28 25.92
N ALA A 56 12.55 -1.63 24.74
CA ALA A 56 12.76 -0.19 24.63
C ALA A 56 11.76 0.60 25.49
N LEU A 57 10.49 0.19 25.52
CA LEU A 57 9.47 0.82 26.37
C LEU A 57 9.71 0.55 27.86
N ALA A 58 10.26 -0.60 28.23
CA ALA A 58 10.59 -0.90 29.62
C ALA A 58 11.75 -0.02 30.14
N GLU A 59 12.75 0.28 29.31
CA GLU A 59 13.87 1.17 29.65
C GLU A 59 13.40 2.60 29.95
N LEU A 60 12.30 3.05 29.33
CA LEU A 60 11.66 4.34 29.62
C LEU A 60 10.90 4.38 30.96
N ARG A 61 10.81 3.28 31.70
CA ARG A 61 10.17 3.25 33.03
C ARG A 61 11.16 3.50 34.15
N VAL A 62 12.46 3.52 33.84
CA VAL A 62 13.51 3.72 34.84
C VAL A 62 13.49 5.18 35.28
N ASP A 63 13.31 5.39 36.58
CA ASP A 63 13.30 6.71 37.22
C ASP A 63 14.61 7.45 36.96
N GLY A 64 14.49 8.75 36.62
CA GLY A 64 15.64 9.63 36.36
C GLY A 64 16.20 9.57 34.94
N SER A 65 15.70 8.68 34.08
CA SER A 65 16.05 8.69 32.66
C SER A 65 15.32 9.84 31.94
N ALA A 66 16.07 10.77 31.35
CA ALA A 66 15.51 11.86 30.53
C ALA A 66 15.27 11.42 29.07
N HIS A 67 15.59 10.18 28.73
CA HIS A 67 15.53 9.67 27.35
C HIS A 67 14.11 9.69 26.80
N GLN A 68 13.96 10.19 25.58
CA GLN A 68 12.77 10.14 24.76
C GLN A 68 12.93 9.14 23.61
N LEU A 69 11.85 8.46 23.26
CA LEU A 69 11.81 7.49 22.17
C LEU A 69 10.77 7.89 21.13
N THR A 70 11.15 7.91 19.85
CA THR A 70 10.20 7.82 18.75
C THR A 70 10.10 6.37 18.30
N LEU A 71 8.96 5.72 18.54
CA LEU A 71 8.65 4.40 18.01
C LEU A 71 7.93 4.53 16.67
N VAL A 72 8.54 4.04 15.60
CA VAL A 72 7.91 3.93 14.27
C VAL A 72 7.47 2.49 14.05
N LEU A 73 6.17 2.30 13.86
CA LEU A 73 5.54 1.06 13.42
C LEU A 73 5.13 1.24 11.96
N ASP A 74 6.00 0.84 11.03
CA ASP A 74 5.73 0.95 9.60
C ASP A 74 5.06 -0.33 9.07
N GLN A 75 4.30 -0.23 7.97
CA GLN A 75 3.61 -1.37 7.34
C GLN A 75 2.83 -2.25 8.33
N LEU A 76 2.12 -1.63 9.29
CA LEU A 76 1.41 -2.38 10.34
C LEU A 76 0.37 -3.36 9.78
N ASP A 77 -0.19 -3.07 8.60
CA ASP A 77 -1.10 -3.98 7.89
C ASP A 77 -0.48 -5.34 7.56
N GLU A 78 0.84 -5.42 7.45
CA GLU A 78 1.62 -6.62 7.16
C GLU A 78 1.98 -7.41 8.43
N SER A 79 1.65 -6.90 9.62
CA SER A 79 2.02 -7.57 10.88
C SER A 79 1.24 -8.84 11.17
N PRO A 80 1.93 -9.97 11.44
CA PRO A 80 1.28 -11.18 11.96
C PRO A 80 0.60 -10.95 13.32
N MET A 81 1.04 -9.95 14.08
CA MET A 81 0.47 -9.60 15.38
C MET A 81 -0.69 -8.62 15.32
N ARG A 82 -1.10 -8.13 14.14
CA ARG A 82 -2.02 -7.00 13.97
C ARG A 82 -3.18 -6.98 14.98
N GLU A 83 -3.93 -8.07 15.10
CA GLU A 83 -5.11 -8.16 15.98
C GLU A 83 -4.84 -8.05 17.48
N ARG A 84 -3.70 -8.55 17.94
CA ARG A 84 -3.31 -8.55 19.36
C ARG A 84 -2.35 -7.42 19.72
N LEU A 85 -1.78 -6.77 18.71
CA LEU A 85 -0.82 -5.69 18.90
C LEU A 85 -1.38 -4.53 19.74
N PRO A 86 -2.63 -4.05 19.57
CA PRO A 86 -3.18 -2.99 20.42
C PRO A 86 -3.09 -3.33 21.92
N GLY A 87 -3.51 -4.54 22.31
CA GLY A 87 -3.47 -4.98 23.70
C GLY A 87 -2.04 -5.18 24.23
N ARG A 88 -1.14 -5.72 23.39
CA ARG A 88 0.28 -5.89 23.74
C ARG A 88 0.97 -4.54 23.91
N LEU A 89 0.69 -3.57 23.03
CA LEU A 89 1.21 -2.22 23.10
C LEU A 89 0.67 -1.47 24.32
N ASP A 90 -0.63 -1.57 24.62
CA ASP A 90 -1.24 -1.00 25.84
C ASP A 90 -0.52 -1.49 27.10
N LEU A 91 -0.26 -2.81 27.19
CA LEU A 91 0.47 -3.40 28.29
C LEU A 91 1.92 -2.91 28.37
N ALA A 92 2.62 -2.81 27.24
CA ALA A 92 3.98 -2.32 27.16
C ALA A 92 4.10 -0.82 27.49
N LEU A 93 3.05 -0.03 27.26
CA LEU A 93 3.02 1.39 27.60
C LEU A 93 2.65 1.67 29.07
N ARG A 94 2.26 0.67 29.86
CA ARG A 94 1.96 0.89 31.29
C ARG A 94 3.19 1.39 32.04
N GLY A 95 3.03 2.44 32.84
CA GLY A 95 4.12 3.03 33.61
C GLY A 95 5.11 3.90 32.81
N VAL A 96 4.97 3.99 31.48
CA VAL A 96 5.78 4.91 30.65
C VAL A 96 5.14 6.29 30.66
N GLU A 97 5.88 7.35 30.94
CA GLU A 97 5.30 8.71 30.87
C GLU A 97 4.98 9.07 29.40
N PRO A 98 3.77 9.60 29.08
CA PRO A 98 3.39 9.91 27.70
C PRO A 98 4.34 10.87 26.98
N CYS A 99 4.99 11.79 27.70
CA CYS A 99 5.95 12.73 27.14
C CYS A 99 7.27 12.07 26.71
N ARG A 100 7.57 10.87 27.20
CA ARG A 100 8.82 10.14 26.91
C ARG A 100 8.74 9.28 25.66
N VAL A 101 7.56 9.13 25.06
CA VAL A 101 7.38 8.31 23.86
C VAL A 101 6.48 8.99 22.85
N LYS A 102 6.94 9.04 21.59
CA LYS A 102 6.15 9.42 20.42
C LYS A 102 5.95 8.17 19.58
N ILE A 103 4.72 7.92 19.13
CA ILE A 103 4.41 6.73 18.31
C ILE A 103 3.93 7.18 16.93
N LEU A 104 4.65 6.76 15.90
CA LEU A 104 4.28 6.91 14.50
C LEU A 104 3.81 5.56 13.98
N VAL A 105 2.60 5.50 13.42
CA VAL A 105 2.02 4.26 12.90
C VAL A 105 1.62 4.48 11.45
N ALA A 106 2.14 3.64 10.55
CA ALA A 106 1.77 3.62 9.14
C ALA A 106 1.07 2.30 8.83
N CYS A 107 -0.07 2.40 8.14
CA CYS A 107 -0.92 1.26 7.83
C CYS A 107 -1.74 1.55 6.57
N ARG A 108 -2.23 0.52 5.89
CA ARG A 108 -3.30 0.69 4.89
C ARG A 108 -4.60 1.13 5.56
N THR A 109 -5.32 2.04 4.92
CA THR A 109 -6.58 2.58 5.45
C THR A 109 -7.59 1.46 5.75
N ALA A 110 -7.67 0.47 4.87
CA ALA A 110 -8.65 -0.62 4.99
C ALA A 110 -8.26 -1.74 5.96
N ASP A 111 -7.03 -1.72 6.50
CA ASP A 111 -6.48 -2.72 7.42
C ASP A 111 -6.24 -2.15 8.84
N PHE A 112 -6.36 -0.84 9.00
CA PHE A 112 -6.19 -0.17 10.28
C PHE A 112 -7.35 -0.50 11.24
N GLN A 113 -7.00 -0.83 12.48
CA GLN A 113 -7.96 -1.29 13.48
C GLN A 113 -8.34 -0.17 14.45
N ASP A 114 -9.63 0.04 14.68
CA ASP A 114 -10.13 1.03 15.64
C ASP A 114 -9.60 0.78 17.07
N SER A 115 -9.38 -0.48 17.45
CA SER A 115 -8.79 -0.84 18.75
C SER A 115 -7.37 -0.28 18.94
N MET A 116 -6.58 -0.16 17.87
CA MET A 116 -5.26 0.48 17.92
C MET A 116 -5.40 1.97 18.24
N ARG A 117 -6.32 2.64 17.54
CA ARG A 117 -6.62 4.06 17.77
C ARG A 117 -7.09 4.29 19.22
N GLU A 118 -8.01 3.47 19.70
CA GLU A 118 -8.54 3.58 21.08
C GLU A 118 -7.46 3.39 22.15
N VAL A 119 -6.49 2.49 21.94
CA VAL A 119 -5.35 2.32 22.85
C VAL A 119 -4.49 3.58 22.88
N LEU A 120 -4.16 4.14 21.72
CA LEU A 120 -3.31 5.32 21.64
C LEU A 120 -4.02 6.57 22.19
N GLU A 121 -5.29 6.80 21.83
CA GLU A 121 -6.08 7.93 22.32
C GLU A 121 -6.29 7.91 23.84
N ARG A 122 -6.34 6.73 24.46
CA ARG A 122 -6.39 6.61 25.92
C ARG A 122 -5.06 6.99 26.59
N ARG A 123 -3.94 6.88 25.88
CA ARG A 123 -2.60 7.02 26.47
C ARG A 123 -1.96 8.38 26.20
N PHE A 124 -2.31 9.01 25.09
CA PHE A 124 -1.70 10.25 24.63
C PHE A 124 -2.76 11.35 24.49
N GLU A 125 -2.43 12.56 24.97
CA GLU A 125 -3.32 13.72 24.87
C GLU A 125 -3.64 14.10 23.43
N ARG A 126 -2.70 13.85 22.51
CA ARG A 126 -2.86 14.13 21.09
C ARG A 126 -2.61 12.89 20.25
N CYS A 127 -3.65 12.46 19.54
CA CYS A 127 -3.57 11.42 18.52
C CYS A 127 -4.09 11.97 17.19
N VAL A 128 -3.20 12.13 16.21
CA VAL A 128 -3.57 12.55 14.86
C VAL A 128 -3.73 11.30 14.00
N LEU A 129 -4.89 11.18 13.36
CA LEU A 129 -5.17 10.21 12.31
C LEU A 129 -5.34 10.98 11.00
N ALA A 130 -4.46 10.73 10.04
CA ALA A 130 -4.49 11.41 8.74
C ALA A 130 -4.30 10.38 7.62
N ASP A 131 -4.92 10.65 6.47
CA ASP A 131 -4.62 9.97 5.21
C ASP A 131 -3.63 10.80 4.40
N LEU A 132 -2.65 10.13 3.78
CA LEU A 132 -1.72 10.77 2.87
C LEU A 132 -2.45 11.08 1.55
N ALA A 133 -2.53 12.36 1.20
CA ALA A 133 -3.12 12.78 -0.06
C ALA A 133 -2.27 12.33 -1.26
N PRO A 134 -2.88 12.07 -2.43
CA PRO A 134 -2.14 11.93 -3.67
C PRO A 134 -1.26 13.17 -3.93
N LEU A 135 -0.15 12.98 -4.64
CA LEU A 135 0.73 14.06 -5.06
C LEU A 135 -0.07 15.09 -5.86
N SER A 136 0.13 16.37 -5.53
CA SER A 136 -0.29 17.44 -6.43
C SER A 136 0.57 17.44 -7.69
N ARG A 137 0.12 18.16 -8.72
CA ARG A 137 0.93 18.36 -9.93
C ARG A 137 2.29 18.97 -9.58
N ALA A 138 2.32 19.95 -8.68
CA ALA A 138 3.55 20.61 -8.27
C ALA A 138 4.51 19.62 -7.56
N ASP A 139 3.98 18.77 -6.69
CA ASP A 139 4.79 17.73 -6.03
C ASP A 139 5.35 16.73 -7.05
N ALA A 140 4.52 16.29 -8.00
CA ALA A 140 4.95 15.35 -9.04
C ALA A 140 6.04 15.95 -9.95
N VAL A 141 5.89 17.23 -10.35
CA VAL A 141 6.92 17.97 -11.11
C VAL A 141 8.21 18.08 -10.29
N SER A 142 8.12 18.47 -9.02
CA SER A 142 9.29 18.62 -8.16
C SER A 142 10.03 17.30 -7.96
N LEU A 143 9.30 16.20 -7.71
CA LEU A 143 9.86 14.88 -7.51
C LEU A 143 10.50 14.34 -8.81
N ALA A 144 9.83 14.48 -9.95
CA ALA A 144 10.37 14.07 -11.24
C ALA A 144 11.59 14.92 -11.66
N GLY A 145 11.59 16.20 -11.29
CA GLY A 145 12.66 17.18 -11.54
C GLY A 145 14.03 16.80 -11.00
N THR A 146 14.09 15.82 -10.08
CA THR A 146 15.35 15.27 -9.57
C THR A 146 16.11 14.41 -10.58
N ARG A 147 15.45 13.97 -11.66
CA ARG A 147 16.01 13.04 -12.66
C ARG A 147 15.80 13.47 -14.10
N VAL A 148 14.64 14.06 -14.40
CA VAL A 148 14.24 14.45 -15.76
C VAL A 148 13.60 15.85 -15.73
N ASP A 149 13.26 16.40 -16.90
CA ASP A 149 12.39 17.57 -16.96
C ASP A 149 10.99 17.21 -16.41
N GLY A 150 10.72 17.63 -15.17
CA GLY A 150 9.51 17.28 -14.45
C GLY A 150 8.24 17.82 -15.08
N GLU A 151 8.29 19.03 -15.67
CA GLU A 151 7.16 19.62 -16.37
C GLU A 151 6.85 18.83 -17.64
N ALA A 152 7.87 18.55 -18.46
CA ALA A 152 7.72 17.77 -19.68
C ALA A 152 7.18 16.35 -19.41
N LEU A 153 7.66 15.69 -18.35
CA LEU A 153 7.18 14.36 -17.95
C LEU A 153 5.72 14.39 -17.51
N VAL A 154 5.34 15.34 -16.65
CA VAL A 154 3.98 15.39 -16.11
C VAL A 154 2.98 15.75 -17.20
N ASP A 155 3.34 16.65 -18.12
CA ASP A 155 2.52 16.97 -19.29
C ASP A 155 2.39 15.77 -20.24
N ALA A 156 3.46 15.00 -20.45
CA ALA A 156 3.40 13.76 -21.20
C ALA A 156 2.47 12.73 -20.54
N ALA A 157 2.54 12.59 -19.20
CA ALA A 157 1.69 11.67 -18.45
C ALA A 157 0.20 12.07 -18.54
N VAL A 158 -0.11 13.35 -18.40
CA VAL A 158 -1.49 13.87 -18.57
C VAL A 158 -1.97 13.64 -19.99
N SER A 159 -1.15 13.94 -20.99
CA SER A 159 -1.49 13.74 -22.41
C SER A 159 -1.75 12.27 -22.76
N ALA A 160 -1.07 11.34 -22.09
CA ALA A 160 -1.29 9.89 -22.21
C ALA A 160 -2.49 9.37 -21.40
N GLY A 161 -3.23 10.24 -20.68
CA GLY A 161 -4.30 9.86 -19.76
C GLY A 161 -3.84 9.20 -18.46
N ALA A 162 -2.52 9.24 -18.18
CA ALA A 162 -1.85 8.56 -17.09
C ALA A 162 -1.57 9.47 -15.88
N GLY A 163 -2.25 10.61 -15.77
CA GLY A 163 -2.08 11.54 -14.63
C GLY A 163 -2.30 10.89 -13.26
N ILE A 164 -3.19 9.89 -13.15
CA ILE A 164 -3.40 9.13 -11.91
C ILE A 164 -2.13 8.39 -11.49
N LEU A 165 -1.37 7.83 -12.45
CA LEU A 165 -0.08 7.19 -12.14
C LEU A 165 0.95 8.22 -11.67
N ALA A 166 0.94 9.43 -12.24
CA ALA A 166 1.83 10.50 -11.78
C ALA A 166 1.47 11.03 -10.37
N SER A 167 0.24 10.79 -9.90
CA SER A 167 -0.23 11.26 -8.59
C SER A 167 0.14 10.33 -7.41
N VAL A 168 0.72 9.16 -7.68
CA VAL A 168 1.18 8.23 -6.64
C VAL A 168 2.69 8.06 -6.76
N PRO A 169 3.49 8.31 -5.70
CA PRO A 169 4.96 8.31 -5.78
C PRO A 169 5.54 7.05 -6.43
N LEU A 170 5.06 5.87 -6.05
CA LEU A 170 5.55 4.61 -6.63
C LEU A 170 5.33 4.55 -8.14
N THR A 171 4.13 4.90 -8.63
CA THR A 171 3.85 4.84 -10.07
C THR A 171 4.41 6.04 -10.84
N LEU A 172 4.65 7.18 -10.17
CA LEU A 172 5.43 8.29 -10.71
C LEU A 172 6.87 7.84 -11.00
N GLU A 173 7.49 7.11 -10.08
CA GLU A 173 8.84 6.58 -10.28
C GLU A 173 8.92 5.66 -11.50
N LEU A 174 7.92 4.78 -11.69
CA LEU A 174 7.86 3.87 -12.85
C LEU A 174 7.80 4.64 -14.18
N ILE A 175 7.00 5.71 -14.25
CA ILE A 175 6.91 6.53 -15.47
C ILE A 175 8.14 7.42 -15.65
N VAL A 176 8.79 7.88 -14.56
CA VAL A 176 10.09 8.59 -14.62
C VAL A 176 11.16 7.71 -15.23
N ARG A 177 11.32 6.47 -14.77
CA ARG A 177 12.29 5.51 -15.33
C ARG A 177 12.08 5.29 -16.84
N GLN A 178 10.83 5.19 -17.27
CA GLN A 178 10.50 5.05 -18.69
C GLN A 178 10.84 6.30 -19.50
N PHE A 179 10.45 7.48 -19.01
CA PHE A 179 10.68 8.75 -19.68
C PHE A 179 12.18 9.09 -19.76
N GLU A 180 12.94 8.83 -18.71
CA GLU A 180 14.39 9.02 -18.67
C GLU A 180 15.10 8.20 -19.74
N ARG A 181 14.63 6.96 -19.99
CA ARG A 181 15.22 6.06 -20.99
C ARG A 181 14.81 6.43 -22.42
N ASP A 182 13.53 6.69 -22.65
CA ASP A 182 12.95 6.77 -24.00
C ASP A 182 12.76 8.24 -24.47
N GLY A 183 12.86 9.21 -23.56
CA GLY A 183 12.57 10.63 -23.81
C GLY A 183 11.08 10.94 -24.02
N HIS A 184 10.21 9.93 -23.97
CA HIS A 184 8.77 10.05 -24.14
C HIS A 184 8.00 8.94 -23.40
N LEU A 185 6.70 9.13 -23.17
CA LEU A 185 5.81 8.07 -22.68
C LEU A 185 5.06 7.41 -23.84
N ALA A 186 5.16 6.08 -23.95
CA ALA A 186 4.52 5.31 -25.02
C ALA A 186 3.23 4.63 -24.55
N GLY A 187 2.14 4.85 -25.29
CA GLY A 187 0.83 4.27 -25.00
C GLY A 187 0.05 5.05 -23.93
N GLY A 188 -1.03 4.46 -23.42
CA GLY A 188 -1.85 5.04 -22.35
C GLY A 188 -1.58 4.42 -20.98
N THR A 189 -2.36 4.83 -19.98
CA THR A 189 -2.27 4.41 -18.57
C THR A 189 -2.03 2.91 -18.36
N ILE A 190 -2.79 2.05 -19.04
CA ILE A 190 -2.66 0.59 -18.91
C ILE A 190 -1.31 0.11 -19.45
N SER A 191 -0.82 0.70 -20.55
CA SER A 191 0.47 0.33 -21.15
C SER A 191 1.62 0.72 -20.22
N LEU A 192 1.60 1.96 -19.72
CA LEU A 192 2.60 2.48 -18.81
C LEU A 192 2.63 1.70 -17.50
N PHE A 193 1.47 1.41 -16.91
CA PHE A 193 1.39 0.57 -15.71
C PHE A 193 1.93 -0.84 -15.96
N ARG A 194 1.58 -1.47 -17.08
CA ARG A 194 2.08 -2.81 -17.44
C ARG A 194 3.60 -2.83 -17.60
N GLN A 195 4.16 -1.81 -18.25
CA GLN A 195 5.61 -1.66 -18.42
C GLN A 195 6.30 -1.41 -17.08
N GLY A 196 5.72 -0.61 -16.19
CA GLY A 196 6.22 -0.42 -14.84
C GLY A 196 6.22 -1.71 -14.01
N VAL A 197 5.13 -2.48 -14.04
CA VAL A 197 5.04 -3.78 -13.36
C VAL A 197 6.05 -4.79 -13.93
N TRP A 198 6.31 -4.75 -15.24
CA TRP A 198 7.38 -5.54 -15.85
C TRP A 198 8.75 -5.19 -15.27
N GLN A 199 9.08 -3.90 -15.19
CA GLN A 199 10.36 -3.44 -14.62
C GLN A 199 10.53 -3.87 -13.16
N LEU A 200 9.46 -3.79 -12.35
CA LEU A 200 9.49 -4.30 -10.98
C LEU A 200 9.72 -5.81 -10.92
N ALA A 201 9.11 -6.57 -11.84
CA ALA A 201 9.32 -8.01 -11.91
C ALA A 201 10.74 -8.38 -12.37
N GLU A 202 11.42 -7.50 -13.11
CA GLU A 202 12.80 -7.66 -13.57
C GLU A 202 13.84 -7.23 -12.51
N GLU A 203 13.43 -6.43 -11.52
CA GLU A 203 14.33 -5.90 -10.49
C GLU A 203 15.15 -7.01 -9.81
N PRO A 204 16.49 -6.90 -9.82
CA PRO A 204 17.36 -7.84 -9.13
C PRO A 204 17.06 -7.86 -7.64
N ASP A 205 16.98 -9.06 -7.08
CA ASP A 205 16.70 -9.29 -5.67
C ASP A 205 17.76 -10.25 -5.14
N PRO A 206 18.71 -9.79 -4.31
CA PRO A 206 19.85 -10.60 -3.87
C PRO A 206 19.43 -11.81 -3.03
N GLU A 207 18.26 -11.77 -2.41
CA GLU A 207 17.68 -12.88 -1.64
C GLU A 207 16.92 -13.87 -2.53
N ARG A 208 16.70 -13.53 -3.81
CA ARG A 208 16.00 -14.38 -4.77
C ARG A 208 16.97 -15.39 -5.38
N PRO A 209 16.69 -16.71 -5.28
CA PRO A 209 17.45 -17.70 -6.01
C PRO A 209 17.38 -17.42 -7.52
N SER A 210 18.53 -17.39 -8.19
CA SER A 210 18.69 -16.89 -9.57
C SER A 210 17.92 -17.67 -10.64
N ASP A 211 17.43 -18.87 -10.32
CA ASP A 211 17.15 -19.90 -11.35
C ASP A 211 15.68 -20.37 -11.45
N VAL A 212 14.71 -19.73 -10.79
CA VAL A 212 13.39 -20.38 -10.62
C VAL A 212 12.36 -20.02 -11.71
N CYS A 213 12.31 -18.78 -12.23
CA CYS A 213 11.29 -18.33 -13.18
C CYS A 213 11.76 -17.15 -14.04
N SER A 214 11.35 -17.06 -15.31
CA SER A 214 11.51 -15.86 -16.14
C SER A 214 10.60 -14.71 -15.68
N VAL A 215 10.84 -13.47 -16.15
CA VAL A 215 9.97 -12.31 -15.85
C VAL A 215 8.53 -12.58 -16.28
N GLU A 216 8.34 -13.15 -17.47
CA GLU A 216 7.03 -13.50 -18.01
C GLU A 216 6.29 -14.51 -17.11
N GLN A 217 7.01 -15.51 -16.62
CA GLN A 217 6.45 -16.51 -15.71
C GLN A 217 6.07 -15.88 -14.37
N ARG A 218 6.93 -15.00 -13.82
CA ARG A 218 6.63 -14.26 -12.59
C ARG A 218 5.37 -13.42 -12.74
N LEU A 219 5.25 -12.69 -13.85
CA LEU A 219 4.08 -11.85 -14.12
C LEU A 219 2.81 -12.68 -14.32
N ALA A 220 2.90 -13.83 -14.99
CA ALA A 220 1.76 -14.71 -15.19
C ALA A 220 1.24 -15.28 -13.86
N ILE A 221 2.16 -15.78 -13.01
CA ILE A 221 1.83 -16.30 -11.67
C ILE A 221 1.28 -15.17 -10.78
N ALA A 222 1.96 -14.01 -10.73
CA ALA A 222 1.52 -12.85 -9.97
C ALA A 222 0.13 -12.37 -10.42
N GLY A 223 -0.13 -12.38 -11.73
CA GLY A 223 -1.43 -12.04 -12.31
C GLY A 223 -2.55 -12.99 -11.84
N ARG A 224 -2.29 -14.30 -11.79
CA ARG A 224 -3.24 -15.28 -11.25
C ARG A 224 -3.51 -15.05 -9.76
N ILE A 225 -2.45 -14.82 -8.98
CA ILE A 225 -2.56 -14.52 -7.55
C ILE A 225 -3.39 -13.25 -7.33
N ALA A 226 -3.08 -12.17 -8.04
CA ALA A 226 -3.80 -10.90 -7.98
C ALA A 226 -5.28 -11.08 -8.37
N ALA A 227 -5.56 -11.81 -9.45
CA ALA A 227 -6.93 -12.10 -9.86
C ALA A 227 -7.70 -12.86 -8.78
N ARG A 228 -7.07 -13.82 -8.10
CA ARG A 228 -7.72 -14.56 -7.00
C ARG A 228 -7.97 -13.71 -5.77
N LEU A 229 -7.02 -12.85 -5.38
CA LEU A 229 -7.22 -11.90 -4.29
C LEU A 229 -8.42 -10.99 -4.58
N LEU A 230 -8.42 -10.35 -5.76
CA LEU A 230 -9.48 -9.44 -6.20
C LEU A 230 -10.86 -10.13 -6.30
N LEU A 231 -10.94 -11.24 -7.03
CA LEU A 231 -12.21 -11.92 -7.30
C LEU A 231 -12.80 -12.63 -6.07
N SER A 232 -11.98 -12.98 -5.08
CA SER A 232 -12.46 -13.56 -3.83
C SER A 232 -12.62 -12.56 -2.68
N GLY A 233 -12.31 -11.28 -2.91
CA GLY A 233 -12.33 -10.24 -1.87
C GLY A 233 -11.30 -10.45 -0.76
N ARG A 234 -10.32 -11.34 -0.97
CA ARG A 234 -9.23 -11.63 -0.02
C ARG A 234 -8.11 -10.62 -0.19
N ARG A 235 -7.40 -10.33 0.90
CA ARG A 235 -6.47 -9.18 0.97
C ARG A 235 -5.02 -9.59 1.25
N SER A 236 -4.81 -10.83 1.64
CA SER A 236 -3.54 -11.36 2.13
C SER A 236 -3.35 -12.80 1.66
N ILE A 237 -2.09 -13.23 1.56
CA ILE A 237 -1.72 -14.61 1.29
C ILE A 237 -1.18 -15.21 2.59
N TRP A 238 -1.79 -16.29 3.05
CA TRP A 238 -1.35 -16.98 4.26
C TRP A 238 -0.41 -18.14 3.90
N ARG A 239 0.83 -18.08 4.40
CA ARG A 239 1.88 -19.08 4.21
C ARG A 239 2.12 -19.99 5.41
N GLY A 240 1.32 -19.81 6.48
CA GLY A 240 1.42 -20.59 7.70
C GLY A 240 0.50 -21.82 7.71
N ASN A 241 0.21 -22.34 8.90
CA ASN A 241 -0.73 -23.45 9.06
C ASN A 241 -2.14 -23.02 8.61
N GLY A 242 -2.76 -23.76 7.69
CA GLY A 242 -4.10 -23.43 7.16
C GLY A 242 -5.21 -23.31 8.21
N LEU A 243 -5.05 -23.91 9.39
CA LEU A 243 -6.00 -23.77 10.52
C LEU A 243 -5.97 -22.37 11.16
N GLU A 244 -4.88 -21.64 10.99
CA GLU A 244 -4.68 -20.28 11.52
C GLU A 244 -5.04 -19.19 10.50
N ALA A 245 -5.35 -19.60 9.26
CA ALA A 245 -5.72 -18.68 8.19
C ALA A 245 -7.05 -17.99 8.48
N ARG A 246 -7.10 -16.68 8.27
CA ARG A 246 -8.32 -15.88 8.47
C ARG A 246 -9.24 -16.00 7.26
N PRO A 247 -10.54 -15.68 7.40
CA PRO A 247 -11.45 -15.63 6.26
C PRO A 247 -11.01 -14.69 5.13
N SER A 248 -10.27 -13.62 5.47
CA SER A 248 -9.69 -12.67 4.52
C SER A 248 -8.44 -13.18 3.81
N ASP A 249 -7.90 -14.31 4.24
CA ASP A 249 -6.64 -14.86 3.74
C ASP A 249 -6.85 -15.87 2.63
N LEU A 250 -5.93 -15.83 1.67
CA LEU A 250 -5.80 -16.84 0.64
C LEU A 250 -4.66 -17.78 1.04
N VAL A 251 -4.99 -19.02 1.40
CA VAL A 251 -4.00 -20.03 1.79
C VAL A 251 -3.12 -20.38 0.60
N ASP A 252 -1.80 -20.34 0.79
CA ASP A 252 -0.78 -20.55 -0.25
C ASP A 252 -0.89 -21.89 -0.98
N GLY A 253 -1.22 -22.98 -0.29
CA GLY A 253 -1.41 -24.30 -0.87
C GLY A 253 -2.54 -24.32 -1.91
N THR A 254 -3.49 -23.39 -1.80
CA THR A 254 -4.54 -23.25 -2.82
C THR A 254 -4.02 -22.54 -4.07
N LEU A 255 -2.95 -21.73 -3.97
CA LEU A 255 -2.29 -21.03 -5.09
C LEU A 255 -1.41 -21.97 -5.92
N ALA A 256 -0.98 -23.09 -5.34
CA ALA A 256 -0.18 -24.09 -6.05
C ALA A 256 -1.00 -24.83 -7.14
N GLY A 257 -0.30 -25.33 -8.16
CA GLY A 257 -0.88 -26.04 -9.29
C GLY A 257 -1.49 -25.15 -10.38
N GLY A 258 -1.96 -25.79 -11.45
CA GLY A 258 -2.42 -25.12 -12.68
C GLY A 258 -1.28 -24.85 -13.67
N ALA A 259 -1.62 -24.26 -14.82
CA ALA A 259 -0.66 -23.83 -15.84
C ALA A 259 -1.06 -22.46 -16.37
N GLU A 260 -0.10 -21.54 -16.42
CA GLU A 260 -0.25 -20.25 -17.07
C GLU A 260 0.42 -20.25 -18.44
N HIS A 261 -0.24 -19.63 -19.41
CA HIS A 261 0.39 -19.35 -20.69
C HIS A 261 1.12 -18.02 -20.62
N THR A 262 2.44 -18.05 -20.77
CA THR A 262 3.21 -16.83 -21.01
C THR A 262 2.88 -16.34 -22.42
N ARG A 263 2.32 -15.14 -22.53
CA ARG A 263 2.33 -14.44 -23.82
C ARG A 263 3.69 -13.77 -23.91
N SER A 264 4.54 -14.25 -24.83
CA SER A 264 5.75 -13.52 -25.23
C SER A 264 5.30 -12.19 -25.82
N VAL A 265 5.29 -11.16 -24.97
CA VAL A 265 5.12 -9.78 -25.40
C VAL A 265 6.20 -9.01 -24.67
N VAL A 266 7.37 -8.93 -25.28
CA VAL A 266 8.20 -7.75 -25.08
C VAL A 266 7.30 -6.58 -25.49
N PRO A 267 7.03 -5.59 -24.63
CA PRO A 267 6.20 -4.45 -25.02
C PRO A 267 6.97 -3.61 -26.03
N ASP A 268 6.89 -3.97 -27.31
CA ASP A 268 7.19 -3.01 -28.37
C ASP A 268 6.02 -2.02 -28.39
N GLY A 269 6.31 -0.72 -28.37
CA GLY A 269 5.37 0.39 -28.12
C GLY A 269 4.29 0.57 -29.20
N ARG A 270 4.00 -0.46 -29.99
CA ARG A 270 2.98 -0.49 -31.03
C ARG A 270 1.85 -1.41 -30.60
N ALA A 271 0.74 -0.78 -30.20
CA ALA A 271 -0.47 -1.45 -29.79
C ALA A 271 -0.93 -2.50 -30.82
N GLN A 272 -1.10 -3.75 -30.36
CA GLN A 272 -1.96 -4.71 -31.03
C GLN A 272 -3.00 -5.19 -30.01
N GLY A 273 -4.27 -4.96 -30.37
CA GLY A 273 -5.42 -5.28 -29.53
C GLY A 273 -5.50 -6.77 -29.22
N VAL A 274 -5.74 -7.09 -27.95
CA VAL A 274 -5.94 -8.46 -27.51
C VAL A 274 -7.36 -8.90 -27.89
N PHE A 275 -7.48 -9.73 -28.91
CA PHE A 275 -8.71 -10.46 -29.21
C PHE A 275 -8.85 -11.64 -28.22
N PHE A 276 -9.92 -11.63 -27.42
CA PHE A 276 -10.32 -12.81 -26.63
C PHE A 276 -11.10 -13.75 -27.55
N ARG A 277 -10.46 -14.83 -28.01
CA ARG A 277 -11.15 -15.94 -28.67
C ARG A 277 -11.81 -16.79 -27.58
N ARG A 278 -13.15 -16.75 -27.49
CA ARG A 278 -13.91 -17.74 -26.70
C ARG A 278 -13.65 -19.13 -27.31
N GLY A 279 -12.99 -20.01 -26.55
CA GLY A 279 -12.89 -21.42 -26.89
C GLY A 279 -14.24 -22.10 -26.66
N ASN A 280 -14.83 -22.63 -27.73
CA ASN A 280 -15.96 -23.55 -27.65
C ASN A 280 -15.44 -24.90 -27.11
N VAL A 281 -16.02 -25.38 -26.02
CA VAL A 281 -15.96 -26.80 -25.65
C VAL A 281 -17.01 -27.52 -26.49
N LEU A 282 -16.55 -28.45 -27.33
CA LEU A 282 -17.39 -29.45 -27.98
C LEU A 282 -17.63 -30.56 -26.96
N GLU A 283 -18.83 -30.62 -26.37
CA GLU A 283 -19.37 -31.86 -25.84
C GLU A 283 -20.53 -32.31 -26.72
N GLY A 284 -20.35 -33.49 -27.31
CA GLY A 284 -21.38 -34.20 -28.05
C GLY A 284 -22.44 -34.74 -27.10
N GLY A 285 -23.68 -34.40 -27.41
CA GLY A 285 -24.86 -34.96 -26.76
C GLY A 285 -26.08 -34.53 -27.55
N GLN A 286 -26.48 -35.35 -28.52
CA GLN A 286 -27.74 -35.21 -29.24
C GLN A 286 -28.90 -35.26 -28.24
N VAL A 287 -29.89 -34.37 -28.38
CA VAL A 287 -31.32 -34.71 -28.56
C VAL A 287 -32.16 -33.42 -28.74
N ALA A 288 -32.93 -33.45 -29.84
CA ALA A 288 -34.19 -32.77 -30.15
C ALA A 288 -34.30 -31.24 -30.19
N GLN A 289 -34.37 -30.76 -31.44
CA GLN A 289 -35.09 -29.55 -31.87
C GLN A 289 -36.59 -29.65 -31.57
N GLN A 290 -37.19 -28.54 -31.11
CA GLN A 290 -38.46 -28.02 -31.61
C GLN A 290 -38.63 -26.55 -31.20
N ASP A 291 -38.69 -25.69 -32.22
CA ASP A 291 -39.61 -24.55 -32.47
C ASP A 291 -40.02 -23.60 -31.32
N ALA A 292 -40.32 -22.32 -31.51
CA ALA A 292 -40.14 -21.30 -32.54
C ALA A 292 -40.78 -20.01 -31.95
N GLN A 293 -40.20 -18.85 -32.27
CA GLN A 293 -40.85 -17.54 -32.42
C GLN A 293 -42.01 -17.09 -31.50
N ARG A 294 -41.78 -15.95 -30.81
CA ARG A 294 -42.62 -14.73 -30.83
C ARG A 294 -41.80 -13.61 -30.16
N GLN A 295 -41.41 -12.56 -30.89
CA GLN A 295 -42.10 -11.25 -30.98
C GLN A 295 -42.52 -10.69 -29.61
N ALA A 296 -42.44 -9.41 -29.29
CA ALA A 296 -41.82 -8.19 -29.80
C ALA A 296 -42.32 -7.11 -28.83
N GLY A 297 -41.46 -6.20 -28.39
CA GLY A 297 -41.81 -4.87 -27.89
C GLY A 297 -42.63 -4.77 -26.60
N LEU A 298 -42.19 -3.90 -25.69
CA LEU A 298 -42.99 -2.77 -25.25
C LEU A 298 -42.16 -1.79 -24.43
N HIS A 299 -42.44 -0.52 -24.72
CA HIS A 299 -41.95 0.70 -24.13
C HIS A 299 -42.29 0.86 -22.63
N GLY A 300 -41.50 1.71 -21.97
CA GLY A 300 -41.96 2.58 -20.88
C GLY A 300 -41.46 2.18 -19.49
N VAL A 301 -41.24 3.06 -18.53
CA VAL A 301 -41.23 4.53 -18.41
C VAL A 301 -40.56 4.79 -17.05
N ALA A 302 -39.86 5.91 -16.93
CA ALA A 302 -39.32 6.40 -15.67
C ALA A 302 -40.43 6.59 -14.63
N HIS A 303 -40.20 6.13 -13.39
CA HIS A 303 -40.95 6.62 -12.25
C HIS A 303 -40.00 7.04 -11.13
N VAL A 304 -40.03 8.35 -10.90
CA VAL A 304 -39.65 9.01 -9.67
C VAL A 304 -40.65 8.62 -8.61
N ASP A 305 -40.20 8.28 -7.40
CA ASP A 305 -41.02 8.45 -6.21
C ASP A 305 -40.19 9.05 -5.08
N ARG A 306 -40.79 10.06 -4.44
CA ARG A 306 -40.28 10.88 -3.35
C ARG A 306 -40.96 10.47 -2.06
N ASP A 307 -40.25 10.74 -0.97
CA ASP A 307 -40.74 10.95 0.39
C ASP A 307 -41.24 9.73 1.19
N ARG A 308 -40.45 9.36 2.21
CA ARG A 308 -40.87 9.55 3.61
C ARG A 308 -39.69 9.64 4.59
N GLN A 309 -39.93 10.43 5.62
CA GLN A 309 -39.01 11.15 6.49
C GLN A 309 -38.54 10.36 7.74
N ARG A 310 -37.23 10.53 8.05
CA ARG A 310 -36.57 10.84 9.36
C ARG A 310 -36.64 9.84 10.54
N PRO A 311 -35.81 10.02 11.59
CA PRO A 311 -34.39 10.43 11.67
C PRO A 311 -33.57 9.51 12.62
N CYS A 312 -32.23 9.63 12.67
CA CYS A 312 -31.43 9.64 13.92
C CYS A 312 -29.92 9.76 13.65
N GLY A 313 -29.33 10.85 14.17
CA GLY A 313 -27.98 10.93 14.73
C GLY A 313 -26.77 10.57 13.85
N GLY A 314 -26.26 11.52 13.07
CA GLY A 314 -24.91 11.47 12.53
C GLY A 314 -24.00 12.43 13.29
N LEU A 315 -23.04 11.90 14.03
CA LEU A 315 -21.88 12.66 14.52
C LEU A 315 -20.99 12.98 13.31
N ASP A 316 -20.85 14.26 13.02
CA ASP A 316 -19.92 14.79 12.04
C ASP A 316 -18.48 14.51 12.52
N ARG A 317 -17.77 13.59 11.88
CA ARG A 317 -16.33 13.35 12.10
C ARG A 317 -15.57 14.06 11.00
N ALA A 318 -14.99 15.21 11.33
CA ALA A 318 -14.05 15.90 10.47
C ALA A 318 -12.75 15.08 10.34
N THR A 319 -12.52 14.49 9.17
CA THR A 319 -11.21 13.97 8.78
C THR A 319 -10.32 15.16 8.42
N GLU A 320 -9.28 15.41 9.21
CA GLU A 320 -8.30 16.46 8.94
C GLU A 320 -7.30 15.94 7.88
N VAL A 321 -7.39 16.47 6.66
CA VAL A 321 -6.44 16.16 5.58
C VAL A 321 -5.19 17.00 5.81
N VAL A 322 -4.13 16.38 6.34
CA VAL A 322 -2.85 17.04 6.61
C VAL A 322 -1.97 16.99 5.35
N ARG A 323 -1.64 18.16 4.80
CA ARG A 323 -0.61 18.30 3.77
C ARG A 323 0.75 18.44 4.44
N ILE A 324 1.66 17.50 4.19
CA ILE A 324 3.07 17.65 4.55
C ILE A 324 3.77 18.20 3.32
N VAL A 325 4.08 19.51 3.33
CA VAL A 325 4.89 20.15 2.30
C VAL A 325 6.35 19.90 2.67
N GLY A 326 7.11 19.26 1.79
CA GLY A 326 8.56 19.23 1.90
C GLY A 326 9.07 20.64 1.57
N GLU A 327 9.59 21.35 2.57
CA GLU A 327 10.26 22.63 2.33
C GLU A 327 11.54 22.36 1.54
N GLY A 328 11.59 22.87 0.31
CA GLY A 328 12.82 22.96 -0.46
C GLY A 328 13.76 23.98 0.20
N GLU A 329 15.03 23.60 0.32
CA GLU A 329 16.11 24.50 0.70
C GLU A 329 16.18 25.67 -0.28
N ASP A 330 15.79 26.86 0.14
CA ASP A 330 16.26 28.09 -0.50
C ASP A 330 16.23 29.26 0.49
N SER A 331 17.32 29.46 1.22
CA SER A 331 17.59 30.67 2.03
C SER A 331 19.08 30.82 2.34
N LEU A 332 19.89 30.98 1.29
CA LEU A 332 21.28 31.45 1.41
C LEU A 332 21.54 32.54 0.35
N ARG A 333 20.95 33.73 0.49
CA ARG A 333 21.48 34.98 -0.10
C ARG A 333 21.14 36.21 0.75
N ARG A 334 22.19 36.67 1.43
CA ARG A 334 22.45 37.99 2.05
C ARG A 334 21.83 38.29 3.42
#